data_AF-A0A817V410-F1
#
_entry.id   AF-A0A817V410-F1
#
_cell.length_a   1.000
_cell.length_b   1.000
_cell.length_c   1.000
_cell.angle_alpha   90.00
_cell.angle_beta   90.00
_cell.angle_gamma   90.00
#
_symmetry.space_group_name_H-M   'P 1'
#
loop_
_entity.id
_entity.type
_entity.pdbx_description
1 polymer ?
#
loop_
_entity_poly.entity_id
_entity_poly.type
_entity_poly.pdbx_seq_one_letter_code
_entity_poly.pdbx_strand_id
1 'polypeptide(L)'
;MLLTPQSSAPHRIQNYRTLAYVVTILVYLVIGAAIFDKLESTEESIRHANLTARIASFQQQHNLTDQDFINLTRVVEYRLRYRKKQWKFIGSFYYVTVVLALIGYGHAIPNTFAGRAVTIAYALIGIPMWLIMIQSVGERLNSLIRFVLKYIKRKFQKRREPQITAMELLTCEALLVVLTVAIGSYVFHQCENWRYFDAFYYCLLTL
;
A
#
# COMPACT_ATOMS: atom_id res chain seq x y z
N MET A 1 -50.45 -5.43 -25.25
CA MET A 1 -50.11 -5.15 -23.84
C MET A 1 -49.99 -6.51 -23.14
N LEU A 2 -48.81 -7.14 -23.21
CA LEU A 2 -48.53 -8.42 -22.54
C LEU A 2 -47.31 -8.19 -21.65
N LEU A 3 -47.57 -8.04 -20.35
CA LEU A 3 -46.56 -8.06 -19.31
C LEU A 3 -46.12 -9.51 -19.12
N THR A 4 -44.95 -9.88 -19.63
CA THR A 4 -44.26 -11.08 -19.16
C THR A 4 -43.65 -10.78 -17.79
N PRO A 5 -43.78 -11.67 -16.79
CA PRO A 5 -43.15 -11.46 -15.49
C PRO A 5 -41.64 -11.65 -15.65
N GLN A 6 -40.86 -10.58 -15.40
CA GLN A 6 -39.42 -10.70 -15.18
C GLN A 6 -39.21 -11.68 -14.02
N SER A 7 -38.56 -12.82 -14.29
CA SER A 7 -38.29 -13.80 -13.25
C SER A 7 -37.37 -13.17 -12.18
N SER A 8 -37.79 -13.22 -10.92
CA SER A 8 -37.06 -12.66 -9.77
C SER A 8 -35.91 -13.55 -9.28
N ALA A 9 -35.66 -14.69 -9.95
CA ALA A 9 -34.68 -15.69 -9.56
C ALA A 9 -33.19 -15.29 -9.80
N PRO A 10 -32.78 -14.74 -10.96
CA PRO A 10 -31.37 -14.36 -11.20
C PRO A 10 -30.88 -13.27 -10.24
N HIS A 11 -31.74 -12.31 -9.88
CA HIS A 11 -31.38 -11.23 -8.97
C HIS A 11 -31.17 -11.71 -7.53
N ARG A 12 -31.95 -12.71 -7.07
CA ARG A 12 -31.77 -13.32 -5.74
C ARG A 12 -30.46 -14.09 -5.65
N ILE A 13 -30.12 -14.90 -6.66
CA ILE A 13 -28.86 -15.66 -6.70
C ILE A 13 -27.64 -14.72 -6.69
N GLN A 14 -27.71 -13.61 -7.43
CA GLN A 14 -26.65 -12.60 -7.42
C GLN A 14 -26.49 -11.93 -6.05
N ASN A 15 -27.59 -11.64 -5.35
CA ASN A 15 -27.55 -11.12 -3.98
C ASN A 15 -26.89 -12.11 -3.01
N TYR A 16 -27.19 -13.40 -3.12
CA TYR A 16 -26.53 -14.44 -2.30
C TYR A 16 -25.03 -14.54 -2.58
N ARG A 17 -24.61 -14.42 -3.84
CA ARG A 17 -23.18 -14.42 -4.20
C ARG A 17 -22.45 -13.21 -3.62
N THR A 18 -23.03 -12.01 -3.76
CA THR A 18 -22.47 -10.78 -3.16
C THR A 18 -22.39 -10.90 -1.65
N LEU A 19 -23.46 -11.39 -1.00
CA LEU A 19 -23.48 -11.62 0.43
C LEU A 19 -22.40 -12.62 0.87
N ALA A 20 -22.23 -13.71 0.12
CA ALA A 20 -21.17 -14.69 0.39
C ALA A 20 -19.77 -14.04 0.32
N TYR A 21 -19.48 -13.22 -0.70
CA TYR A 21 -18.20 -12.50 -0.79
C TYR A 21 -17.99 -11.54 0.39
N VAL A 22 -19.01 -10.80 0.79
CA VAL A 22 -18.95 -9.89 1.95
C VAL A 22 -18.66 -10.68 3.22
N VAL A 23 -19.37 -11.78 3.45
CA VAL A 23 -19.15 -12.64 4.63
C VAL A 23 -17.74 -13.22 4.61
N THR A 24 -17.25 -13.72 3.48
CA THR A 24 -15.88 -14.25 3.37
C THR A 24 -14.83 -13.19 3.71
N ILE A 25 -14.98 -11.95 3.19
CA ILE A 25 -14.05 -10.85 3.49
C ILE A 25 -14.10 -10.50 4.98
N LEU A 26 -15.29 -10.40 5.57
CA LEU A 26 -15.42 -10.11 7.00
C LEU A 26 -14.78 -11.19 7.87
N VAL A 27 -14.99 -12.47 7.54
CA VAL A 27 -14.33 -13.58 8.23
C VAL A 27 -12.80 -13.51 8.07
N TYR A 28 -12.31 -13.22 6.86
CA TYR A 28 -10.87 -13.05 6.62
C TYR A 28 -10.27 -11.91 7.46
N LEU A 29 -10.98 -10.78 7.58
CA LEU A 29 -10.57 -9.66 8.43
C LEU A 29 -10.55 -10.04 9.91
N VAL A 30 -11.55 -10.77 10.40
CA VAL A 30 -11.61 -11.22 11.80
C VAL A 30 -10.46 -12.19 12.12
N ILE A 31 -10.16 -13.12 11.22
CA ILE A 31 -9.01 -14.03 11.37
C ILE A 31 -7.71 -13.22 11.41
N GLY A 32 -7.53 -12.28 10.49
CA GLY A 32 -6.36 -11.39 10.48
C GLY A 32 -6.22 -10.60 11.77
N ALA A 33 -7.31 -10.01 12.27
CA ALA A 33 -7.34 -9.27 13.53
C ALA A 33 -6.92 -10.16 14.71
N ALA A 34 -7.44 -11.39 14.79
CA ALA A 34 -7.07 -12.33 15.86
C ALA A 34 -5.59 -12.75 15.79
N ILE A 35 -5.05 -12.96 14.58
CA ILE A 35 -3.63 -13.29 14.38
C ILE A 35 -2.75 -12.12 14.85
N PHE A 36 -3.02 -10.90 14.41
CA PHE A 36 -2.20 -9.74 14.77
C PHE A 36 -2.35 -9.35 16.25
N ASP A 37 -3.55 -9.45 16.82
CA ASP A 37 -3.73 -9.29 18.26
C ASP A 37 -2.86 -10.29 19.04
N LYS A 38 -2.85 -11.56 18.64
CA LYS A 38 -2.04 -12.57 19.32
C LYS A 38 -0.53 -12.35 19.15
N LEU A 39 -0.08 -11.92 17.98
CA LEU A 39 1.34 -11.74 17.67
C LEU A 39 1.91 -10.45 18.26
N GLU A 40 1.17 -9.33 18.21
CA GLU A 40 1.71 -8.00 18.54
C GLU A 40 1.31 -7.49 19.93
N SER A 41 0.16 -7.87 20.49
CA SER A 41 -0.34 -7.26 21.75
C SER A 41 0.58 -7.49 22.95
N THR A 42 1.14 -8.69 23.06
CA THR A 42 2.03 -9.05 24.16
C THR A 42 3.36 -8.29 24.04
N GLU A 43 3.93 -8.26 22.84
CA GLU A 43 5.18 -7.55 22.59
C GLU A 43 5.01 -6.02 22.70
N GLU A 44 3.87 -5.46 22.28
CA GLU A 44 3.52 -4.07 22.52
C GLU A 44 3.45 -3.75 24.03
N SER A 45 2.78 -4.59 24.81
CA SER A 45 2.68 -4.40 26.26
C SER A 45 4.04 -4.45 26.96
N ILE A 46 4.91 -5.37 26.55
CA ILE A 46 6.30 -5.48 27.05
C ILE A 46 7.11 -4.25 26.65
N ARG A 47 7.04 -3.82 25.38
CA ARG A 47 7.72 -2.61 24.89
C ARG A 47 7.25 -1.36 25.64
N HIS A 48 5.95 -1.23 25.90
CA HIS A 48 5.37 -0.11 26.62
C HIS A 48 5.79 -0.09 28.09
N ALA A 49 5.80 -1.24 28.76
CA ALA A 49 6.30 -1.36 30.14
C ALA A 49 7.79 -1.00 30.23
N ASN A 50 8.61 -1.53 29.32
CA ASN A 50 10.05 -1.23 29.25
C ASN A 50 10.31 0.25 28.99
N LEU A 51 9.53 0.87 28.08
CA LEU A 51 9.64 2.29 27.79
C LEU A 51 9.26 3.14 29.01
N THR A 52 8.15 2.82 29.68
CA THR A 52 7.69 3.54 30.87
C THR A 52 8.71 3.45 32.00
N ALA A 53 9.31 2.28 32.22
CA ALA A 53 10.39 2.11 33.19
C ALA A 53 11.62 2.97 32.84
N ARG A 54 12.05 2.98 31.57
CA ARG A 54 13.17 3.83 31.12
C ARG A 54 12.89 5.32 31.28
N ILE A 55 11.66 5.74 30.99
CA ILE A 55 11.23 7.14 31.18
C ILE A 55 11.32 7.51 32.66
N ALA A 56 10.77 6.68 33.56
CA ALA A 56 10.81 6.93 35.00
C ALA A 56 12.25 7.03 35.54
N SER A 57 13.14 6.11 35.13
CA SER A 57 14.55 6.17 35.50
C SER A 57 15.25 7.44 34.99
N PHE A 58 14.95 7.85 33.75
CA PHE A 58 15.51 9.07 33.17
C PHE A 58 15.00 10.34 33.86
N GLN A 59 13.70 10.42 34.17
CA GLN A 59 13.12 11.53 34.93
C GLN A 59 13.74 11.64 36.32
N GLN A 60 13.92 10.51 37.01
CA GLN A 60 14.56 10.48 38.34
C GLN A 60 16.03 10.89 38.26
N GLN A 61 16.78 10.39 37.27
CA GLN A 61 18.21 10.72 37.11
C GLN A 61 18.43 12.23 36.85
N HIS A 62 17.47 12.89 36.20
CA HIS A 62 17.58 14.29 35.79
C HIS A 62 16.65 15.24 36.57
N ASN A 63 15.98 14.76 37.62
CA ASN A 63 15.01 15.53 38.42
C ASN A 63 13.96 16.26 37.56
N LEU A 64 13.45 15.59 36.53
CA LEU A 64 12.44 16.17 35.63
C LEU A 64 11.03 15.90 36.15
N THR A 65 10.17 16.93 36.14
CA THR A 65 8.73 16.74 36.33
C THR A 65 8.09 16.10 35.10
N ASP A 66 6.89 15.54 35.24
CA ASP A 66 6.14 14.98 34.10
C ASP A 66 5.88 16.04 33.02
N GLN A 67 5.58 17.27 33.43
CA GLN A 67 5.33 18.37 32.49
C GLN A 67 6.60 18.77 31.74
N ASP A 68 7.75 18.82 32.41
CA ASP A 68 9.03 19.13 31.78
C ASP A 68 9.44 18.03 30.80
N PHE A 69 9.22 16.77 31.17
CA PHE A 69 9.49 15.64 30.29
C PHE A 69 8.60 15.70 29.04
N ILE A 70 7.28 15.93 29.20
CA ILE A 70 6.36 16.08 28.06
C ILE A 70 6.79 17.24 27.15
N ASN A 71 7.19 18.38 27.72
CA ASN A 71 7.67 19.52 26.94
C ASN A 71 8.96 19.17 26.18
N LEU A 72 9.90 18.48 26.82
CA LEU A 72 11.13 17.99 26.19
C LEU A 72 10.81 17.01 25.05
N THR A 73 9.93 16.04 25.28
CA THR A 73 9.51 15.06 24.25
C THR A 73 8.89 15.77 23.05
N ARG A 74 8.03 16.77 23.26
CA ARG A 74 7.48 17.59 22.17
C ARG A 74 8.60 18.26 21.38
N VAL A 75 9.54 18.95 22.03
CA VAL A 75 10.65 19.62 21.35
C VAL A 75 11.48 18.63 20.53
N VAL A 76 11.76 17.45 21.08
CA VAL A 76 12.46 16.37 20.37
C VAL A 76 11.65 15.87 19.17
N GLU A 77 10.36 15.63 19.32
CA GLU A 77 9.47 15.20 18.23
C GLU A 77 9.43 16.24 17.11
N TYR A 78 9.26 17.52 17.46
CA TYR A 78 9.35 18.64 16.51
C TYR A 78 10.70 18.64 15.81
N ARG A 79 11.81 18.54 16.54
CA ARG A 79 13.15 18.50 15.94
C ARG A 79 13.30 17.33 14.97
N LEU A 80 12.83 16.13 15.32
CA LEU A 80 12.92 14.95 14.46
C LEU A 80 12.09 15.11 13.19
N ARG A 81 10.85 15.62 13.31
CA ARG A 81 9.94 15.88 12.18
C ARG A 81 10.50 16.93 11.22
N TYR A 82 11.12 17.98 11.73
CA TYR A 82 11.68 19.08 10.93
C TYR A 82 13.18 18.95 10.64
N ARG A 83 13.81 17.80 10.98
CA ARG A 83 15.24 17.54 10.74
C ARG A 83 15.59 17.59 9.25
N LYS A 84 14.68 17.11 8.39
CA LYS A 84 14.80 17.18 6.93
C LYS A 84 13.74 18.12 6.38
N LYS A 85 14.12 19.10 5.56
CA LYS A 85 13.17 19.98 4.85
C LYS A 85 12.44 19.18 3.76
N GLN A 86 11.30 18.59 4.11
CA GLN A 86 10.48 17.74 3.23
C GLN A 86 9.81 18.54 2.10
N TRP A 87 9.45 19.81 2.35
CA TRP A 87 8.69 20.65 1.41
C TRP A 87 9.59 21.44 0.43
N LYS A 88 10.32 20.72 -0.40
CA LYS A 88 10.90 21.24 -1.66
C LYS A 88 10.15 20.60 -2.83
N PHE A 89 10.43 21.03 -4.06
CA PHE A 89 9.74 20.50 -5.25
C PHE A 89 9.74 18.96 -5.30
N ILE A 90 10.91 18.31 -5.14
CA ILE A 90 11.03 16.84 -5.17
C ILE A 90 10.17 16.17 -4.08
N GLY A 91 10.23 16.67 -2.85
CA GLY A 91 9.42 16.12 -1.76
C GLY A 91 7.92 16.38 -1.91
N SER A 92 7.55 17.52 -2.52
CA SER A 92 6.16 17.85 -2.84
C SER A 92 5.64 16.96 -3.97
N PHE A 93 6.45 16.70 -4.98
CA PHE A 93 6.15 15.76 -6.08
C PHE A 93 5.95 14.34 -5.56
N TYR A 94 6.84 13.89 -4.68
CA TYR A 94 6.70 12.61 -3.98
C TYR A 94 5.39 12.56 -3.17
N TYR A 95 5.09 13.59 -2.38
CA TYR A 95 3.85 13.67 -1.60
C TYR A 95 2.59 13.54 -2.47
N VAL A 96 2.49 14.32 -3.55
CA VAL A 96 1.31 14.24 -4.43
C VAL A 96 1.22 12.89 -5.13
N THR A 97 2.34 12.26 -5.47
CA THR A 97 2.35 10.90 -6.05
C THR A 97 1.79 9.88 -5.06
N VAL A 98 2.23 9.92 -3.80
CA VAL A 98 1.75 9.04 -2.72
C VAL A 98 0.26 9.25 -2.43
N VAL A 99 -0.24 10.49 -2.54
CA VAL A 99 -1.67 10.80 -2.42
C VAL A 99 -2.47 10.20 -3.58
N LEU A 100 -2.03 10.39 -4.82
CA LEU A 100 -2.73 9.86 -6.01
C LEU A 100 -2.71 8.33 -6.06
N ALA A 101 -1.59 7.72 -5.67
CA ALA A 101 -1.42 6.28 -5.59
C ALA A 101 -2.15 5.65 -4.39
N LEU A 102 -2.77 6.47 -3.51
CA LEU A 102 -3.49 6.02 -2.31
C LEU A 102 -2.62 5.25 -1.29
N ILE A 103 -1.29 5.39 -1.36
CA ILE A 103 -0.35 4.68 -0.48
C ILE A 103 -0.36 5.29 0.93
N GLY A 104 -0.24 6.61 1.02
CA GLY A 104 -0.44 7.35 2.27
C GLY A 104 0.54 7.04 3.43
N TYR A 105 1.86 6.94 3.20
CA TYR A 105 2.87 6.62 4.24
C TYR A 105 2.85 7.51 5.51
N GLY A 106 2.26 8.70 5.47
CA GLY A 106 2.06 9.55 6.66
C GLY A 106 3.29 10.28 7.21
N HIS A 107 4.50 10.05 6.68
CA HIS A 107 5.72 10.72 7.16
C HIS A 107 5.85 12.20 6.73
N ALA A 108 5.08 12.63 5.73
CA ALA A 108 5.01 14.01 5.25
C ALA A 108 3.54 14.39 4.99
N ILE A 109 2.94 15.18 5.90
CA ILE A 109 1.53 15.59 5.84
C ILE A 109 1.47 17.12 5.96
N PRO A 110 0.63 17.83 5.18
CA PRO A 110 0.46 19.27 5.31
C PRO A 110 -0.12 19.62 6.68
N ASN A 111 0.57 20.51 7.39
CA ASN A 111 0.16 20.99 8.70
C ASN A 111 -0.73 22.23 8.62
N THR A 112 -0.74 22.94 7.49
CA THR A 112 -1.58 24.13 7.30
C THR A 112 -2.99 23.75 6.86
N PHE A 113 -3.98 24.52 7.31
CA PHE A 113 -5.37 24.36 6.86
C PHE A 113 -5.47 24.44 5.33
N ALA A 114 -4.84 25.45 4.74
CA ALA A 114 -4.81 25.64 3.28
C ALA A 114 -4.20 24.42 2.55
N GLY A 115 -3.09 23.88 3.04
CA GLY A 115 -2.47 22.69 2.44
C GLY A 115 -3.39 21.48 2.47
N ARG A 116 -4.08 21.24 3.58
CA ARG A 116 -5.07 20.16 3.70
C ARG A 116 -6.27 20.35 2.77
N ALA A 117 -6.82 21.57 2.71
CA ALA A 117 -7.92 21.89 1.82
C ALA A 117 -7.55 21.67 0.34
N VAL A 118 -6.36 22.11 -0.07
CA VAL A 118 -5.82 21.87 -1.42
C VAL A 118 -5.63 20.38 -1.67
N THR A 119 -5.09 19.61 -0.73
CA THR A 119 -4.96 18.15 -0.87
C THR A 119 -6.32 17.49 -1.10
N ILE A 120 -7.37 17.87 -0.36
CA ILE A 120 -8.71 17.30 -0.54
C ILE A 120 -9.21 17.58 -1.95
N ALA A 121 -9.17 18.84 -2.41
CA ALA A 121 -9.60 19.20 -3.75
C ALA A 121 -8.77 18.50 -4.84
N TYR A 122 -7.45 18.40 -4.64
CA TYR A 122 -6.52 17.73 -5.55
C TYR A 122 -6.80 16.23 -5.65
N ALA A 123 -7.05 15.56 -4.53
CA ALA A 123 -7.32 14.12 -4.47
C ALA A 123 -8.64 13.75 -5.16
N LEU A 124 -9.70 14.57 -5.00
CA LEU A 124 -11.01 14.33 -5.62
C LEU A 124 -10.95 14.20 -7.15
N ILE A 125 -10.10 15.01 -7.79
CA ILE A 125 -9.92 14.98 -9.26
C ILE A 125 -8.79 14.02 -9.65
N GLY A 126 -7.70 14.03 -8.88
CA GLY A 126 -6.49 13.30 -9.18
C GLY A 126 -6.63 11.79 -9.07
N ILE A 127 -7.30 11.27 -8.03
CA ILE A 127 -7.44 9.81 -7.83
C ILE A 127 -8.19 9.15 -9.01
N PRO A 128 -9.36 9.65 -9.46
CA PRO A 128 -10.02 9.10 -10.65
C PRO A 128 -9.13 9.13 -11.89
N MET A 129 -8.44 10.25 -12.16
CA MET A 129 -7.52 10.35 -13.30
C MET A 129 -6.37 9.34 -13.21
N TRP A 130 -5.81 9.17 -12.01
CA TRP A 130 -4.74 8.20 -11.75
C TRP A 130 -5.21 6.76 -11.99
N LEU A 131 -6.40 6.38 -11.51
CA LEU A 131 -6.96 5.05 -11.73
C LEU A 131 -7.18 4.75 -13.22
N ILE A 132 -7.73 5.71 -13.98
CA ILE A 132 -7.92 5.56 -15.43
C ILE A 132 -6.56 5.42 -16.13
N MET A 133 -5.55 6.19 -15.72
CA MET A 133 -4.20 6.09 -16.26
C MET A 133 -3.60 4.71 -15.99
N ILE A 134 -3.67 4.20 -14.76
CA ILE A 134 -3.15 2.87 -14.38
C ILE A 134 -3.86 1.77 -15.19
N GLN A 135 -5.17 1.86 -15.37
CA GLN A 135 -5.90 0.91 -16.22
C GLN A 135 -5.38 0.94 -17.66
N SER A 136 -5.26 2.12 -18.26
CA SER A 136 -4.76 2.26 -19.65
C SER A 136 -3.33 1.74 -19.80
N VAL A 137 -2.46 2.01 -18.84
CA VAL A 137 -1.09 1.49 -18.81
C VAL A 137 -1.09 -0.03 -18.66
N GLY A 138 -1.94 -0.59 -17.79
CA GLY A 138 -2.10 -2.05 -17.63
C GLY A 138 -2.55 -2.75 -18.92
N GLU A 139 -3.51 -2.16 -19.65
CA GLU A 139 -3.96 -2.70 -20.95
C GLU A 139 -2.86 -2.68 -22.00
N ARG A 140 -2.05 -1.62 -22.04
CA ARG A 140 -0.87 -1.52 -22.92
C ARG A 140 0.22 -2.52 -22.53
N LEU A 141 0.47 -2.70 -21.24
CA LEU A 141 1.42 -3.69 -20.73
C LEU A 141 0.97 -5.10 -21.12
N ASN A 142 -0.32 -5.42 -20.98
CA ASN A 142 -0.87 -6.71 -21.36
C ASN A 142 -0.78 -6.95 -22.88
N SER A 143 -0.98 -5.91 -23.67
CA SER A 143 -0.75 -5.95 -25.12
C SER A 143 0.72 -6.23 -25.46
N LEU A 144 1.65 -5.59 -24.76
CA LEU A 144 3.09 -5.80 -24.93
C LEU A 144 3.50 -7.23 -24.55
N ILE A 145 3.03 -7.75 -23.41
CA ILE A 145 3.31 -9.13 -22.97
C ILE A 145 2.79 -10.13 -24.02
N ARG A 146 1.56 -9.94 -24.52
CA ARG A 146 1.02 -10.79 -25.60
C ARG A 146 1.87 -10.73 -26.87
N PHE A 147 2.34 -9.55 -27.26
CA PHE A 147 3.20 -9.38 -28.42
C PHE A 147 4.51 -10.17 -28.25
N VAL A 148 5.19 -10.02 -27.11
CA VAL A 148 6.43 -10.73 -26.79
C VAL A 148 6.21 -12.24 -26.74
N LEU A 149 5.15 -12.71 -26.08
CA LEU A 149 4.84 -14.15 -26.01
C LEU A 149 4.54 -14.75 -27.38
N LYS A 150 3.79 -14.04 -28.24
CA LYS A 150 3.54 -14.48 -29.62
C LYS A 150 4.84 -14.55 -30.42
N TYR A 151 5.72 -13.56 -30.27
CA TYR A 151 7.02 -13.56 -30.93
C TYR A 151 7.88 -14.76 -30.50
N ILE A 152 7.98 -15.01 -29.20
CA ILE A 152 8.69 -16.17 -28.64
C ILE A 152 8.10 -17.48 -29.18
N LYS A 153 6.79 -17.68 -29.08
CA LYS A 153 6.13 -18.91 -29.55
C LYS A 153 6.28 -19.12 -31.05
N ARG A 154 6.19 -18.07 -31.88
CA ARG A 154 6.44 -18.18 -33.33
C ARG A 154 7.85 -18.69 -33.61
N LYS A 155 8.85 -18.19 -32.87
CA LYS A 155 10.26 -18.60 -33.03
C LYS A 155 10.51 -20.02 -32.55
N PHE A 156 9.99 -20.41 -31.38
CA PHE A 156 10.29 -21.71 -30.77
C PHE A 156 9.37 -22.84 -31.22
N GLN A 157 8.07 -22.59 -31.35
CA GLN A 157 7.08 -23.62 -31.69
C GLN A 157 6.82 -23.73 -33.21
N LYS A 158 7.44 -22.87 -34.03
CA LYS A 158 7.24 -22.76 -35.49
C LYS A 158 5.76 -22.68 -35.91
N ARG A 159 4.87 -22.23 -35.02
CA ARG A 159 3.44 -22.02 -35.31
C ARG A 159 3.24 -20.62 -35.87
N ARG A 160 2.51 -20.52 -36.99
CA ARG A 160 2.24 -19.24 -37.68
C ARG A 160 1.36 -18.30 -36.84
N GLU A 161 0.35 -18.86 -36.16
CA GLU A 161 -0.62 -18.15 -35.31
C GLU A 161 -0.72 -18.81 -33.92
N PRO A 162 0.19 -18.50 -32.98
CA PRO A 162 0.09 -19.02 -31.62
C PRO A 162 -1.02 -18.31 -30.84
N GLN A 163 -1.92 -19.10 -30.24
CA GLN A 163 -2.89 -18.63 -29.26
C GLN A 163 -2.21 -18.47 -27.89
N ILE A 164 -2.51 -17.36 -27.21
CA ILE A 164 -2.02 -17.07 -25.86
C ILE A 164 -3.18 -17.32 -24.89
N THR A 165 -2.98 -18.25 -23.96
CA THR A 165 -3.99 -18.60 -22.95
C THR A 165 -4.00 -17.57 -21.83
N ALA A 166 -5.15 -17.34 -21.20
CA ALA A 166 -5.25 -16.45 -20.03
C ALA A 166 -4.25 -16.82 -18.92
N MET A 167 -4.05 -18.11 -18.67
CA MET A 167 -3.08 -18.59 -17.68
C MET A 167 -1.64 -18.18 -17.99
N GLU A 168 -1.25 -18.14 -19.27
CA GLU A 168 0.10 -17.74 -19.66
C GLU A 168 0.33 -16.25 -19.42
N LEU A 169 -0.68 -15.42 -19.72
CA LEU A 169 -0.64 -14.01 -19.43
C LEU A 169 -0.57 -13.75 -17.91
N LEU A 170 -1.45 -14.40 -17.14
CA LEU A 170 -1.47 -14.29 -15.67
C LEU A 170 -0.12 -14.72 -15.06
N THR A 171 0.49 -15.77 -15.59
CA THR A 171 1.81 -16.24 -15.13
C THR A 171 2.90 -15.21 -15.43
N CYS A 172 2.89 -14.59 -16.61
CA CYS A 172 3.85 -13.53 -16.96
C CYS A 172 3.66 -12.27 -16.12
N GLU A 173 2.41 -11.86 -15.86
CA GLU A 173 2.10 -10.74 -14.98
C GLU A 173 2.57 -11.01 -13.54
N ALA A 174 2.27 -12.20 -13.00
CA ALA A 174 2.73 -12.60 -11.68
C ALA A 174 4.26 -12.64 -11.58
N LEU A 175 4.95 -13.16 -12.60
CA LEU A 175 6.41 -13.17 -12.66
C LEU A 175 6.97 -11.74 -12.71
N LEU A 176 6.35 -10.84 -13.48
CA LEU A 176 6.76 -9.44 -13.56
C LEU A 176 6.64 -8.75 -12.20
N VAL A 177 5.54 -8.97 -11.48
CA VAL A 177 5.34 -8.44 -10.12
C VAL A 177 6.43 -8.95 -9.17
N VAL A 178 6.71 -10.27 -9.18
CA VAL A 178 7.78 -10.85 -8.34
C VAL A 178 9.14 -10.24 -8.67
N LEU A 179 9.46 -10.07 -9.95
CA LEU A 179 10.72 -9.44 -10.37
C LEU A 179 10.80 -7.97 -9.95
N THR A 180 9.72 -7.21 -10.10
CA THR A 180 9.65 -5.80 -9.66
C THR A 180 9.88 -5.69 -8.16
N VAL A 181 9.24 -6.54 -7.36
CA VAL A 181 9.45 -6.57 -5.90
C VAL A 181 10.89 -6.97 -5.57
N ALA A 182 11.43 -8.02 -6.21
CA ALA A 182 12.79 -8.50 -5.92
C ALA A 182 13.87 -7.46 -6.25
N ILE A 183 13.75 -6.79 -7.41
CA ILE A 183 14.66 -5.71 -7.82
C ILE A 183 14.52 -4.51 -6.88
N GLY A 184 13.29 -4.08 -6.58
CA GLY A 184 13.04 -2.99 -5.64
C GLY A 184 13.64 -3.27 -4.26
N SER A 185 13.44 -4.48 -3.74
CA SER A 185 13.97 -4.93 -2.45
C SER A 185 15.50 -4.86 -2.42
N TYR A 186 16.15 -5.29 -3.50
CA TYR A 186 17.61 -5.20 -3.62
C TYR A 186 18.09 -3.75 -3.63
N VAL A 187 17.43 -2.88 -4.40
CA VAL A 187 17.78 -1.45 -4.47
C VAL A 187 17.61 -0.78 -3.11
N PHE A 188 16.47 -0.96 -2.43
CA PHE A 188 16.24 -0.36 -1.11
C PHE A 188 17.17 -0.92 -0.02
N HIS A 189 17.50 -2.21 -0.08
CA HIS A 189 18.51 -2.79 0.80
C HIS A 189 19.85 -2.05 0.70
N GLN A 190 20.31 -1.75 -0.51
CA GLN A 190 21.57 -1.04 -0.75
C GLN A 190 21.48 0.46 -0.42
N CYS A 191 20.38 1.11 -0.80
CA CYS A 191 20.26 2.56 -0.64
C CYS A 191 19.95 2.99 0.80
N GLU A 192 19.08 2.26 1.51
CA GLU A 192 18.60 2.63 2.85
C GLU A 192 19.29 1.85 3.98
N ASN A 193 20.20 0.92 3.65
CA ASN A 193 20.88 0.03 4.60
C ASN A 193 19.91 -0.78 5.49
N TRP A 194 18.71 -1.06 4.98
CA TRP A 194 17.73 -1.90 5.65
C TRP A 194 18.08 -3.38 5.53
N ARG A 195 17.54 -4.26 6.37
CA ARG A 195 17.67 -5.70 6.10
C ARG A 195 16.88 -6.03 4.83
N TYR A 196 17.33 -7.01 4.06
CA TYR A 196 16.64 -7.40 2.82
C TYR A 196 15.16 -7.71 3.04
N PHE A 197 14.82 -8.35 4.17
CA PHE A 197 13.43 -8.64 4.54
C PHE A 197 12.60 -7.36 4.76
N ASP A 198 13.15 -6.33 5.40
CA ASP A 198 12.45 -5.06 5.65
C ASP A 198 12.23 -4.32 4.33
N ALA A 199 13.23 -4.33 3.45
CA ALA A 199 13.11 -3.77 2.10
C ALA A 199 12.08 -4.52 1.25
N PHE A 200 12.03 -5.85 1.35
CA PHE A 200 11.02 -6.69 0.70
C PHE A 200 9.62 -6.40 1.21
N TYR A 201 9.44 -6.34 2.52
CA TYR A 201 8.18 -5.96 3.15
C TYR A 201 7.71 -4.58 2.68
N TYR A 202 8.62 -3.59 2.65
CA TYR A 202 8.32 -2.25 2.16
C TYR A 202 7.88 -2.24 0.68
N CYS A 203 8.62 -2.93 -0.19
CA CYS A 203 8.29 -2.97 -1.62
C CYS A 203 6.96 -3.67 -1.90
N LEU A 204 6.71 -4.78 -1.20
CA LEU A 204 5.48 -5.56 -1.36
C LEU A 204 4.24 -4.77 -0.92
N LEU A 205 4.32 -4.01 0.17
CA LEU A 205 3.20 -3.18 0.63
C LEU A 205 2.97 -1.92 -0.21
N THR A 206 3.98 -1.49 -0.97
CA THR A 206 3.91 -0.29 -1.80
C THR A 206 3.33 -0.55 -3.18
N LEU A 207 3.53 -1.76 -3.72
CA LEU A 207 3.14 -2.17 -5.07
C LEU A 207 1.67 -2.60 -5.14
#